data_AF-Q9V065-F1
#
_entry.id   AF-Q9V065-F1
#
_cell.length_a   1.000
_cell.length_b   1.000
_cell.length_c   1.000
_cell.angle_alpha   90.00
_cell.angle_beta   90.00
_cell.angle_gamma   90.00
#
_symmetry.space_group_name_H-M   'P 1'
#
loop_
_entity.id
_entity.type
_entity.pdbx_description
1 polymer ?
#
loop_
_entity_poly.entity_id
_entity_poly.type
_entity_poly.pdbx_seq_one_letter_code
_entity_poly.pdbx_strand_id
1 'polypeptide(L)'
;MAFMGLLVKIKGGMEVYINTPMLILDEEFQRRATKIFENLYLPSIEDLIVTKLMSLERKDYSDIKEVFKLSKNIDFEYLCRRIEQANLKREFNRIARRIGVRTC
;
A
#
# COMPACT_ATOMS: atom_id res chain seq x y z
N MET A 1 1.10 5.82 -16.70
CA MET A 1 -0.02 4.86 -16.71
C MET A 1 -1.27 5.63 -16.35
N ALA A 2 -2.36 5.50 -17.12
CA ALA A 2 -3.61 6.17 -16.80
C ALA A 2 -4.24 5.50 -15.56
N PHE A 3 -4.58 6.31 -14.56
CA PHE A 3 -5.22 5.86 -13.33
C PHE A 3 -6.68 5.51 -13.67
N MET A 4 -7.03 4.22 -13.78
CA MET A 4 -8.43 3.77 -13.89
C MET A 4 -9.06 3.79 -12.50
N GLY A 5 -9.42 4.98 -12.04
CA GLY A 5 -10.17 5.19 -10.80
C GLY A 5 -11.49 5.92 -11.08
N LEU A 6 -12.56 5.52 -10.40
CA LEU A 6 -13.82 6.27 -10.41
C LEU A 6 -13.80 7.27 -9.24
N LEU A 7 -13.84 8.56 -9.56
CA LEU A 7 -14.03 9.62 -8.58
C LEU A 7 -15.53 9.88 -8.40
N VAL A 8 -16.04 9.61 -7.20
CA VAL A 8 -17.41 9.93 -6.81
C VAL A 8 -17.39 11.16 -5.91
N LYS A 9 -18.08 12.23 -6.33
CA LYS A 9 -18.25 13.44 -5.53
C LYS A 9 -19.59 13.39 -4.80
N ILE A 10 -19.56 13.38 -3.48
CA ILE A 10 -20.76 13.33 -2.64
C ILE A 10 -21.17 14.75 -2.25
N LYS A 11 -22.48 15.02 -2.19
CA LYS A 11 -22.99 16.30 -1.66
C LYS A 11 -22.43 16.54 -0.26
N GLY A 12 -21.76 17.67 -0.07
CA GLY A 12 -21.02 17.99 1.17
C GLY A 12 -19.50 18.11 0.98
N GLY A 13 -18.98 17.94 -0.24
CA GLY A 13 -17.56 18.17 -0.55
C GLY A 13 -16.65 16.97 -0.28
N MET A 14 -17.21 15.80 0.04
CA MET A 14 -16.45 14.56 0.16
C MET A 14 -16.18 13.96 -1.22
N GLU A 15 -14.93 13.52 -1.43
CA GLU A 15 -14.47 12.87 -2.64
C GLU A 15 -14.08 11.43 -2.33
N VAL A 16 -14.68 10.46 -3.03
CA VAL A 16 -14.40 9.04 -2.87
C VAL A 16 -13.72 8.54 -4.14
N TYR A 17 -12.50 8.06 -3.99
CA TYR A 17 -11.74 7.44 -5.08
C TYR A 17 -11.91 5.92 -5.02
N ILE A 18 -12.61 5.37 -5.98
CA ILE A 18 -12.78 3.92 -6.13
C ILE A 18 -11.71 3.45 -7.11
N ASN A 19 -10.69 2.79 -6.56
CA ASN A 19 -9.59 2.22 -7.33
C ASN A 19 -9.63 0.69 -7.20
N THR A 20 -9.43 0.00 -8.31
CA THR A 20 -9.17 -1.44 -8.30
C THR A 20 -7.69 -1.67 -8.61
N PRO A 21 -6.81 -1.76 -7.60
CA PRO A 21 -5.42 -2.15 -7.83
C PRO A 21 -5.40 -3.64 -8.23
N MET A 22 -5.60 -3.91 -9.52
CA MET A 22 -5.81 -5.27 -10.04
C MET A 22 -4.66 -6.23 -9.73
N LEU A 23 -3.45 -5.72 -9.50
CA LEU A 23 -2.26 -6.55 -9.30
C LEU A 23 -2.15 -7.18 -7.89
N ILE A 24 -2.94 -6.71 -6.92
CA ILE A 24 -2.81 -7.11 -5.51
C ILE A 24 -4.15 -7.46 -4.84
N LEU A 25 -5.27 -7.48 -5.57
CA LEU A 25 -6.57 -7.84 -4.99
C LEU A 25 -6.84 -9.36 -5.12
N ASP A 26 -6.07 -10.17 -4.41
CA ASP A 26 -6.22 -11.63 -4.35
C ASP A 26 -6.86 -12.10 -3.02
N GLU A 27 -7.12 -13.41 -2.91
CA GLU A 27 -7.71 -14.01 -1.70
C GLU A 27 -6.87 -13.74 -0.44
N GLU A 28 -5.56 -13.63 -0.58
CA GLU A 28 -4.68 -13.39 0.56
C GLU A 28 -4.75 -11.94 1.03
N PHE A 29 -4.82 -10.97 0.12
CA PHE A 29 -5.12 -9.57 0.44
C PHE A 29 -6.44 -9.46 1.20
N GLN A 30 -7.50 -10.13 0.71
CA GLN A 30 -8.80 -10.13 1.38
C GLN A 30 -8.72 -10.75 2.77
N ARG A 31 -8.01 -11.87 2.91
CA ARG A 31 -7.82 -12.56 4.20
C ARG A 31 -7.01 -11.74 5.20
N ARG A 32 -6.04 -10.94 4.74
CA ARG A 32 -5.21 -10.07 5.60
C ARG A 32 -5.83 -8.70 5.87
N ALA A 33 -6.90 -8.35 5.17
CA ALA A 33 -7.63 -7.12 5.43
C ALA A 33 -8.26 -7.17 6.83
N THR A 34 -8.07 -6.10 7.59
CA THR A 34 -8.60 -5.97 8.95
C THR A 34 -9.96 -5.28 8.90
N LYS A 35 -10.98 -5.95 9.42
CA LYS A 35 -12.32 -5.36 9.59
C LYS A 35 -12.25 -4.28 10.66
N ILE A 36 -12.62 -3.05 10.32
CA ILE A 36 -12.62 -1.92 11.27
C ILE A 36 -14.03 -1.49 11.70
N PHE A 37 -15.04 -1.64 10.85
CA PHE A 37 -16.43 -1.32 11.18
C PHE A 37 -17.39 -1.94 10.16
N GLU A 38 -18.45 -2.65 10.55
CA GLU A 38 -19.45 -3.23 9.63
C GLU A 38 -18.90 -3.83 8.33
N ASN A 39 -19.04 -3.16 7.18
CA ASN A 39 -18.52 -3.62 5.88
C ASN A 39 -17.26 -2.86 5.42
N LEU A 40 -16.59 -2.19 6.36
CA LEU A 40 -15.38 -1.42 6.16
C LEU A 40 -14.16 -2.22 6.63
N TYR A 41 -13.25 -2.44 5.68
CA TYR A 41 -12.02 -3.18 5.85
C TYR A 41 -10.84 -2.31 5.46
N LEU A 42 -9.76 -2.39 6.23
CA LEU A 42 -8.48 -1.79 5.88
C LEU A 42 -7.54 -2.87 5.34
N PRO A 43 -6.78 -2.59 4.27
CA PRO A 43 -5.68 -3.47 3.87
C PRO A 43 -4.67 -3.65 5.00
N SER A 44 -3.86 -4.71 4.91
CA SER A 44 -2.73 -4.88 5.81
C SER A 44 -1.73 -3.73 5.66
N ILE A 45 -0.90 -3.51 6.69
CA ILE A 45 0.14 -2.47 6.64
C ILE A 45 1.09 -2.74 5.46
N GLU A 46 1.42 -4.00 5.20
CA GLU A 46 2.26 -4.39 4.08
C GLU A 46 1.63 -4.02 2.73
N ASP A 47 0.34 -4.31 2.55
CA ASP A 47 -0.38 -3.98 1.32
C ASP A 47 -0.55 -2.46 1.14
N LEU A 48 -0.69 -1.70 2.23
CA LEU A 48 -0.69 -0.24 2.19
C LEU A 48 0.67 0.31 1.72
N ILE A 49 1.79 -0.26 2.19
CA ILE A 49 3.14 0.12 1.72
C ILE A 49 3.25 -0.14 0.22
N VAL A 50 2.83 -1.31 -0.26
CA VAL A 50 2.86 -1.67 -1.69
C VAL A 50 2.01 -0.71 -2.51
N THR A 51 0.78 -0.42 -2.06
CA THR A 51 -0.12 0.50 -2.75
C THR A 51 0.46 1.91 -2.83
N LYS A 52 1.11 2.38 -1.75
CA LYS A 52 1.79 3.68 -1.75
C LYS A 52 2.94 3.71 -2.75
N LEU A 53 3.76 2.65 -2.82
CA LEU A 53 4.84 2.52 -3.80
C LEU A 53 4.31 2.49 -5.24
N MET A 54 3.16 1.85 -5.50
CA MET A 54 2.52 1.87 -6.83
C MET A 54 2.04 3.26 -7.24
N SER A 55 1.61 4.07 -6.26
CA SER A 55 1.06 5.42 -6.48
C SER A 55 2.11 6.52 -6.67
N LEU A 56 3.41 6.20 -6.75
CA LEU A 56 4.52 7.17 -6.70
C LEU A 56 4.52 8.18 -7.88
N GLU A 57 3.62 9.16 -7.82
CA GLU A 57 3.67 10.41 -8.60
C GLU A 57 4.66 11.41 -7.98
N ARG A 58 5.14 11.17 -6.74
CA ARG A 58 6.19 11.96 -6.10
C ARG A 58 7.12 11.08 -5.28
N LYS A 59 8.43 11.37 -5.36
CA LYS A 59 9.55 10.69 -4.65
C LYS A 59 9.53 10.88 -3.12
N ASP A 60 8.39 11.22 -2.53
CA ASP A 60 8.25 11.42 -1.08
C ASP A 60 7.89 10.09 -0.42
N TYR A 61 8.78 9.60 0.42
CA TYR A 61 8.69 8.34 1.16
C TYR A 61 8.50 8.58 2.66
N SER A 62 8.12 9.80 3.06
CA SER A 62 7.82 10.17 4.45
C SER A 62 6.74 9.27 5.06
N ASP A 63 5.65 9.00 4.35
CA ASP A 63 4.59 8.09 4.80
C ASP A 63 5.13 6.68 5.05
N ILE A 64 5.94 6.14 4.13
CA ILE A 64 6.53 4.80 4.27
C ILE A 64 7.44 4.77 5.51
N LYS A 65 8.27 5.81 5.70
CA LYS A 65 9.14 5.93 6.88
C LYS A 65 8.32 5.96 8.17
N GLU A 66 7.24 6.74 8.22
CA GLU A 66 6.41 6.85 9.42
C GLU A 66 5.67 5.55 9.71
N VAL A 67 5.17 4.85 8.68
CA VAL A 67 4.58 3.52 8.81
C VAL A 67 5.57 2.54 9.45
N PHE A 68 6.80 2.45 8.93
CA PHE A 68 7.82 1.56 9.52
C PHE A 68 8.20 1.92 10.96
N LYS A 69 8.15 3.20 11.31
CA LYS A 69 8.45 3.69 12.65
C LYS A 69 7.34 3.38 13.66
N LEU A 70 6.07 3.49 13.25
CA LEU A 70 4.91 3.28 14.12
C LEU A 70 4.48 1.81 14.20
N SER A 71 4.76 1.03 13.16
CA SER A 71 4.34 -0.37 13.07
C SER A 71 5.28 -1.27 13.86
N LYS A 72 4.75 -1.91 14.90
CA LYS A 72 5.55 -2.82 15.76
C LYS A 72 5.85 -4.17 15.09
N ASN A 73 4.94 -4.65 14.24
CA ASN A 73 5.02 -5.97 13.62
C ASN A 73 4.72 -5.84 12.13
N ILE A 74 5.76 -5.70 11.31
CA ILE A 74 5.65 -5.80 9.86
C ILE A 74 6.10 -7.21 9.46
N ASP A 75 5.22 -7.91 8.77
CA ASP A 75 5.51 -9.20 8.15
C ASP A 75 6.36 -8.98 6.89
N PHE A 76 7.68 -8.96 7.10
CA PHE A 76 8.64 -8.68 6.05
C PHE A 76 8.66 -9.73 4.94
N GLU A 77 8.35 -10.99 5.26
CA GLU A 77 8.29 -12.05 4.25
C GLU A 77 7.12 -11.82 3.30
N TYR A 78 5.94 -11.54 3.86
CA TYR A 78 4.78 -11.16 3.09
C TYR A 78 5.04 -9.90 2.25
N LEU A 79 5.53 -8.83 2.89
CA LEU A 79 5.83 -7.57 2.21
C LEU A 79 6.75 -7.79 1.00
N CYS A 80 7.85 -8.54 1.17
CA CYS A 80 8.79 -8.77 0.08
C CYS A 80 8.16 -9.55 -1.07
N ARG A 81 7.34 -10.56 -0.78
CA ARG A 81 6.59 -11.27 -1.82
C ARG A 81 5.67 -10.35 -2.61
N ARG A 82 4.92 -9.47 -1.93
CA ARG A 82 4.02 -8.50 -2.58
C ARG A 82 4.77 -7.49 -3.43
N ILE A 83 5.92 -7.02 -2.94
CA ILE A 83 6.80 -6.09 -3.67
C ILE A 83 7.36 -6.74 -4.94
N GLU A 84 7.72 -8.02 -4.89
CA GLU A 84 8.16 -8.77 -6.07
C GLU A 84 7.03 -8.96 -7.08
N GLN A 85 5.83 -9.35 -6.63
CA GLN A 85 4.65 -9.49 -7.48
C GLN A 85 4.26 -8.17 -8.18
N ALA A 86 4.42 -7.04 -7.49
CA ALA A 86 4.19 -5.71 -8.06
C ALA A 86 5.36 -5.19 -8.91
N ASN A 87 6.46 -5.94 -9.05
CA ASN A 87 7.69 -5.54 -9.73
C ASN A 87 8.32 -4.24 -9.17
N LEU A 88 8.23 -4.04 -7.85
CA LEU A 88 8.70 -2.84 -7.15
C LEU A 88 10.00 -3.05 -6.36
N LYS A 89 10.62 -4.22 -6.45
CA LYS A 89 11.81 -4.61 -5.66
C LYS A 89 12.94 -3.58 -5.70
N ARG A 90 13.31 -3.11 -6.89
CA ARG A 90 14.38 -2.11 -7.06
C ARG A 90 14.05 -0.79 -6.37
N GLU A 91 12.80 -0.34 -6.49
CA GLU A 91 12.31 0.90 -5.90
C GLU A 91 12.28 0.81 -4.38
N PHE A 92 11.66 -0.26 -3.86
CA PHE A 92 11.60 -0.51 -2.44
C PHE A 92 13.00 -0.57 -1.84
N ASN A 93 13.92 -1.36 -2.40
CA ASN A 93 15.28 -1.49 -1.88
C ASN A 93 16.07 -0.18 -1.86
N ARG A 94 15.78 0.72 -2.80
CA ARG A 94 16.36 2.07 -2.80
C ARG A 94 15.83 2.91 -1.64
N ILE A 95 14.53 2.84 -1.36
CA ILE A 95 13.90 3.57 -0.25
C ILE A 95 14.30 2.96 1.08
N ALA A 96 14.23 1.63 1.21
CA ALA A 96 14.54 0.87 2.41
C ALA A 96 15.94 1.20 2.96
N ARG A 97 16.94 1.24 2.06
CA ARG A 97 18.32 1.65 2.41
C ARG A 97 18.41 3.09 2.93
N ARG A 98 17.57 4.01 2.43
CA ARG A 98 17.57 5.41 2.88
C ARG A 98 16.91 5.60 4.23
N ILE A 99 15.89 4.81 4.53
CA ILE A 99 15.13 4.91 5.79
C ILE A 99 15.64 3.95 6.87
N GLY A 100 16.63 3.10 6.56
CA GLY A 100 17.28 2.21 7.51
C GLY A 100 16.47 0.94 7.84
N VAL A 101 15.64 0.46 6.91
CA VAL A 101 14.87 -0.79 7.08
C VAL A 101 15.41 -1.90 6.20
N ARG A 102 15.03 -3.14 6.52
CA ARG A 102 15.43 -4.35 5.77
C ARG A 102 15.02 -4.25 4.29
N THR A 103 15.90 -4.69 3.40
CA THR A 103 15.62 -4.82 1.96
C THR A 103 15.00 -6.18 1.64
N CYS A 104 14.32 -6.23 0.51
CA CYS A 104 14.02 -7.47 -0.20
C CYS A 104 15.16 -7.78 -1.19
#